data_AF-A0A1S2N391-F1
#
_entry.id   AF-A0A1S2N391-F1
#
_cell.length_a   1.000
_cell.length_b   1.000
_cell.length_c   1.000
_cell.angle_alpha   90.00
_cell.angle_beta   90.00
_cell.angle_gamma   90.00
#
_symmetry.space_group_name_H-M   'P 1'
#
loop_
_entity.id
_entity.type
_entity.pdbx_description
1 polymer ?
#
loop_
_entity_poly.entity_id
_entity_poly.type
_entity_poly.pdbx_seq_one_letter_code
_entity_poly.pdbx_strand_id
1 'polypeptide(L)'
;MNSPQKRTILYGLFRKIPILGTIVSILNTYAYRGDFQASKQFAGVPAYVKAFWRPFVAASALTSVTLHPWVQAAICDIHPFSVELSNFSSSPGALTVSIFPSVLGFGIGVYALVFAIPERLVRDLDEILSKSIENGTRKRGSVLVLNADLGYPLMVMVFALAIGVLQQALPKTPWLIIGGWFAFWYAIASTVEIIGVLFQLGDHAVLEKRGSKPEA
;
A
#
# COMPACT_ATOMS: atom_id res chain seq x y z
N MET A 1 18.50 -6.92 -28.74
CA MET A 1 17.05 -7.07 -28.96
C MET A 1 16.40 -7.82 -27.79
N ASN A 2 16.05 -7.14 -26.70
CA ASN A 2 15.39 -7.72 -25.51
C ASN A 2 14.80 -6.56 -24.70
N SER A 3 13.47 -6.39 -24.59
CA SER A 3 12.86 -5.72 -23.41
C SER A 3 11.33 -5.59 -23.34
N PRO A 4 10.51 -5.46 -24.41
CA PRO A 4 9.06 -5.24 -24.26
C PRO A 4 8.21 -6.51 -24.40
N GLN A 5 8.43 -7.32 -25.45
CA GLN A 5 7.53 -8.43 -25.82
C GLN A 5 7.51 -9.59 -24.80
N LYS A 6 8.65 -9.90 -24.17
CA LYS A 6 8.72 -10.90 -23.08
C LYS A 6 7.94 -10.47 -21.83
N ARG A 7 7.88 -9.16 -21.53
CA ARG A 7 7.16 -8.64 -20.35
C ARG A 7 5.66 -8.86 -20.48
N THR A 8 5.12 -8.75 -21.70
CA THR A 8 3.69 -8.93 -22.00
C THR A 8 3.26 -10.40 -21.83
N ILE A 9 4.09 -11.34 -22.31
CA ILE A 9 3.79 -12.79 -22.23
C ILE A 9 3.88 -13.29 -20.79
N LEU A 10 4.93 -12.89 -20.06
CA LEU A 10 5.12 -13.29 -18.66
C LEU A 10 4.01 -12.72 -17.75
N TYR A 11 3.58 -11.48 -17.99
CA TYR A 11 2.45 -10.87 -17.28
C TYR A 11 1.14 -11.62 -17.52
N GLY A 12 0.88 -12.01 -18.78
CA GLY A 12 -0.28 -12.82 -19.15
C GLY A 12 -0.28 -14.20 -18.48
N LEU A 13 0.90 -14.77 -18.18
CA LEU A 13 1.02 -16.05 -17.48
C LEU A 13 0.73 -15.92 -15.97
N PHE A 14 1.29 -14.91 -15.31
CA PHE A 14 1.03 -14.65 -13.88
C PHE A 14 -0.42 -14.26 -13.60
N ARG A 15 -1.09 -13.58 -14.54
CA ARG A 15 -2.50 -13.19 -14.42
C ARG A 15 -3.48 -14.37 -14.50
N LYS A 16 -3.05 -15.53 -15.01
CA LYS A 16 -3.89 -16.74 -15.11
C LYS A 16 -4.00 -17.51 -13.80
N ILE A 17 -3.14 -17.24 -12.82
CA ILE A 17 -3.19 -17.90 -11.51
C ILE A 17 -4.24 -17.17 -10.65
N PRO A 18 -5.28 -17.84 -10.12
CA PRO A 18 -6.25 -17.20 -9.25
C PRO A 18 -5.56 -16.63 -8.00
N ILE A 19 -6.06 -15.49 -7.50
CA ILE A 19 -5.50 -14.72 -6.36
C ILE A 19 -4.16 -14.04 -6.68
N LEU A 20 -3.14 -14.78 -7.09
CA LEU A 20 -1.82 -14.25 -7.47
C LEU A 20 -1.91 -13.25 -8.63
N GLY A 21 -2.73 -13.55 -9.65
CA GLY A 21 -2.99 -12.63 -10.75
C GLY A 21 -3.63 -11.32 -10.29
N THR A 22 -4.52 -11.37 -9.30
CA THR A 22 -5.16 -10.19 -8.72
C THR A 22 -4.15 -9.34 -7.93
N ILE A 23 -3.34 -9.97 -7.08
CA ILE A 23 -2.27 -9.30 -6.33
C ILE A 23 -1.31 -8.58 -7.28
N VAL A 24 -0.81 -9.29 -8.30
CA VAL A 24 0.10 -8.74 -9.30
C VAL A 24 -0.56 -7.59 -10.07
N SER A 25 -1.85 -7.72 -10.41
CA SER A 25 -2.59 -6.65 -11.06
C SER A 25 -2.68 -5.41 -10.20
N ILE A 26 -3.04 -5.53 -8.91
CA ILE A 26 -3.17 -4.39 -7.99
C ILE A 26 -1.82 -3.70 -7.80
N LEU A 27 -0.77 -4.47 -7.54
CA LEU A 27 0.60 -3.96 -7.39
C LEU A 27 1.08 -3.22 -8.64
N ASN A 28 0.80 -3.78 -9.81
CA ASN A 28 1.21 -3.18 -11.08
C ASN A 28 0.44 -1.89 -11.37
N THR A 29 -0.86 -1.84 -11.08
CA THR A 29 -1.68 -0.63 -11.22
C THR A 29 -1.23 0.47 -10.26
N TYR A 30 -0.88 0.12 -9.03
CA TYR A 30 -0.31 1.07 -8.06
C TYR A 30 1.05 1.60 -8.53
N ALA A 31 1.95 0.73 -8.98
CA ALA A 31 3.26 1.14 -9.52
C ALA A 31 3.16 2.05 -10.76
N TYR A 32 2.12 1.88 -11.58
CA TYR A 32 1.82 2.73 -12.73
C TYR A 32 0.96 3.96 -12.41
N ARG A 33 0.56 4.17 -11.15
CA ARG A 33 -0.36 5.25 -10.74
C ARG A 33 -1.64 5.29 -11.59
N GLY A 34 -2.25 4.14 -11.85
CA GLY A 34 -3.54 4.06 -12.55
C GLY A 34 -3.52 4.28 -14.06
N ASP A 35 -2.36 4.25 -14.72
CA ASP A 35 -2.27 4.29 -16.19
C ASP A 35 -2.94 3.04 -16.83
N PHE A 36 -3.70 3.23 -17.91
CA PHE A 36 -4.30 2.14 -18.70
C PHE A 36 -3.27 1.09 -19.17
N GLN A 37 -1.99 1.49 -19.32
CA GLN A 37 -0.91 0.56 -19.66
C GLN A 37 -0.62 -0.47 -18.56
N ALA A 38 -1.06 -0.24 -17.32
CA ALA A 38 -0.88 -1.15 -16.19
C ALA A 38 -1.63 -2.49 -16.34
N SER A 39 -2.69 -2.54 -17.15
CA SER A 39 -3.41 -3.79 -17.42
C SER A 39 -2.72 -4.64 -18.50
N LYS A 40 -1.80 -4.05 -19.28
CA LYS A 40 -1.18 -4.67 -20.46
C LYS A 40 0.28 -5.06 -20.27
N GLN A 41 1.02 -4.39 -19.38
CA GLN A 41 2.47 -4.57 -19.24
C GLN A 41 2.93 -4.36 -17.79
N PHE A 42 3.99 -5.07 -17.36
CA PHE A 42 4.64 -4.81 -16.07
C PHE A 42 5.30 -3.43 -16.02
N ALA A 43 5.17 -2.75 -14.88
CA ALA A 43 5.82 -1.46 -14.66
C ALA A 43 7.34 -1.63 -14.68
N GLY A 44 8.04 -0.62 -15.16
CA GLY A 44 9.48 -0.60 -15.06
C GLY A 44 9.90 -0.70 -13.59
N VAL A 45 10.97 -1.46 -13.31
CA VAL A 45 11.62 -1.52 -11.99
C VAL A 45 11.77 -0.15 -11.30
N PRO A 46 12.17 0.95 -11.97
CA PRO A 46 12.25 2.26 -11.32
C PRO A 46 10.90 2.82 -10.82
N ALA A 47 9.78 2.43 -11.45
CA ALA A 47 8.45 2.84 -11.01
C ALA A 47 8.04 2.11 -9.71
N TYR A 48 8.32 0.80 -9.63
CA TYR A 48 8.16 0.02 -8.41
C TYR A 48 8.97 0.62 -7.26
N VAL A 49 10.26 0.86 -7.48
CA VAL A 49 11.13 1.44 -6.44
C VAL A 49 10.59 2.79 -5.98
N LYS A 50 10.23 3.69 -6.90
CA LYS A 50 9.69 5.02 -6.51
C LYS A 50 8.38 4.92 -5.71
N ALA A 51 7.53 3.95 -6.02
CA ALA A 51 6.25 3.77 -5.33
C ALA A 51 6.44 3.19 -3.92
N PHE A 52 7.22 2.12 -3.79
CA PHE A 52 7.31 1.37 -2.54
C PHE A 52 8.42 1.84 -1.58
N TRP A 53 9.38 2.64 -2.05
CA TRP A 53 10.56 3.01 -1.26
C TRP A 53 10.22 3.78 0.02
N ARG A 54 9.30 4.75 -0.04
CA ARG A 54 8.93 5.57 1.13
C ARG A 54 8.31 4.74 2.26
N PRO A 55 7.23 3.96 2.02
CA PRO A 55 6.65 3.13 3.08
C PRO A 55 7.62 2.03 3.53
N PHE A 56 8.47 1.52 2.63
CA PHE A 56 9.49 0.53 2.98
C PHE A 56 10.51 1.09 3.98
N VAL A 57 11.11 2.24 3.69
CA VAL A 57 12.10 2.88 4.58
C VAL A 57 11.49 3.22 5.94
N ALA A 58 10.27 3.77 5.95
CA ALA A 58 9.58 4.09 7.20
C ALA A 58 9.31 2.83 8.04
N ALA A 59 8.82 1.76 7.41
CA ALA A 59 8.56 0.49 8.09
C ALA A 59 9.85 -0.17 8.62
N SER A 60 10.92 -0.15 7.83
CA SER A 60 12.23 -0.66 8.26
C SER A 60 12.77 0.13 9.45
N ALA A 61 12.71 1.46 9.42
CA ALA A 61 13.17 2.29 10.53
C ALA A 61 12.39 2.02 11.83
N LEU A 62 11.05 1.97 11.75
CA LEU A 62 10.20 1.68 12.91
C LEU A 62 10.39 0.26 13.44
N THR A 63 10.62 -0.71 12.55
CA THR A 63 10.95 -2.09 12.95
C THR A 63 12.26 -2.14 13.71
N SER A 64 13.30 -1.46 13.23
CA SER A 64 14.59 -1.38 13.92
C SER A 64 14.48 -0.73 15.30
N VAL A 65 13.63 0.29 15.46
CA VAL A 65 13.36 0.91 16.75
C VAL A 65 12.62 -0.05 17.69
N THR A 66 11.64 -0.79 17.17
CA THR A 66 10.84 -1.72 18.00
C THR A 66 11.63 -2.94 18.45
N LEU A 67 12.59 -3.38 17.63
CA LEU A 67 13.50 -4.49 17.89
C LEU A 67 14.90 -4.00 18.32
N HIS A 68 14.98 -2.82 18.93
CA HIS A 68 16.24 -2.22 19.38
C HIS A 68 17.16 -3.19 20.15
N PRO A 69 16.68 -4.05 21.07
CA PRO A 69 17.56 -5.00 21.77
C PRO A 69 18.26 -5.99 20.83
N TRP A 70 17.58 -6.45 19.78
CA TRP A 70 18.14 -7.35 18.78
C TRP A 70 19.08 -6.63 17.82
N VAL A 71 18.75 -5.40 17.44
CA VAL A 71 19.62 -4.56 16.60
C VAL A 71 20.91 -4.25 17.34
N GLN A 72 20.83 -3.89 18.62
CA GLN A 72 21.99 -3.63 19.47
C GLN A 72 22.86 -4.87 19.67
N ALA A 73 22.26 -6.03 19.91
CA ALA A 73 23.00 -7.29 20.02
C ALA A 73 23.72 -7.65 18.71
N ALA A 74 23.07 -7.47 17.56
CA ALA A 74 23.68 -7.70 16.25
C ALA A 74 24.85 -6.74 15.93
N ILE A 75 24.81 -5.50 16.44
CA ILE A 75 25.89 -4.51 16.25
C ILE A 75 27.06 -4.76 17.22
N CYS A 76 26.79 -5.27 18.42
CA CYS A 76 27.78 -5.50 19.46
C CYS A 76 28.38 -6.93 19.44
N ASP A 77 28.17 -7.73 18.38
CA ASP A 77 28.61 -9.13 18.26
C ASP A 77 28.15 -10.06 19.40
N ILE A 78 27.10 -9.67 20.13
CA ILE A 78 26.44 -10.53 21.11
C ILE A 78 25.43 -11.37 20.34
N HIS A 79 25.45 -12.70 20.48
CA HIS A 79 24.50 -13.57 19.78
C HIS A 79 23.05 -13.05 19.93
N PRO A 80 22.43 -12.49 18.86
CA PRO A 80 21.15 -11.81 18.98
C PRO A 80 20.00 -12.75 19.36
N PHE A 81 20.21 -14.05 19.15
CA PHE A 81 19.26 -15.12 19.46
C PHE A 81 19.16 -15.48 20.96
N SER A 82 20.09 -15.02 21.81
CA SER A 82 20.03 -15.26 23.26
C SER A 82 19.40 -14.11 24.05
N VAL A 83 19.00 -13.03 23.38
CA VAL A 83 18.38 -11.87 24.04
C VAL A 83 16.89 -12.11 24.22
N GLU A 84 16.47 -12.21 25.47
CA GLU A 84 15.07 -12.33 25.85
C GLU A 84 14.34 -11.01 25.49
N LEU A 85 13.39 -11.11 24.57
CA LEU A 85 12.55 -9.97 24.19
C LEU A 85 11.54 -9.69 25.30
N SER A 86 11.26 -8.40 25.53
CA SER A 86 10.11 -8.02 26.34
C SER A 86 8.82 -8.58 25.74
N ASN A 87 7.81 -8.81 26.58
CA ASN A 87 6.52 -9.35 26.17
C ASN A 87 5.93 -8.60 24.96
N PHE A 88 6.09 -7.28 24.90
CA PHE A 88 5.62 -6.45 23.79
C PHE A 88 6.35 -6.75 22.48
N SER A 89 7.69 -6.71 22.47
CA SER A 89 8.48 -6.91 21.26
C SER A 89 8.41 -8.34 20.72
N SER A 90 8.00 -9.31 21.54
CA SER A 90 7.87 -10.73 21.18
C SER A 90 6.59 -11.09 20.42
N SER A 91 5.54 -10.25 20.45
CA SER A 91 4.21 -10.63 19.95
C SER A 91 3.57 -9.62 18.97
N PRO A 92 4.22 -9.29 17.83
CA PRO A 92 3.62 -8.41 16.82
C PRO A 92 2.32 -8.97 16.26
N GLY A 93 2.17 -10.29 16.14
CA GLY A 93 0.97 -10.92 15.58
C GLY A 93 -0.28 -10.70 16.43
N ALA A 94 -0.15 -10.59 17.75
CA ALA A 94 -1.28 -10.27 18.64
C ALA A 94 -1.83 -8.87 18.37
N LEU A 95 -0.94 -7.88 18.16
CA LEU A 95 -1.31 -6.50 17.82
C LEU A 95 -1.91 -6.41 16.41
N THR A 96 -1.31 -7.12 15.45
CA THR A 96 -1.80 -7.13 14.07
C THR A 96 -3.23 -7.65 14.00
N VAL A 97 -3.53 -8.78 14.65
CA VAL A 97 -4.86 -9.40 14.60
C VAL A 97 -5.89 -8.61 15.42
N SER A 98 -5.49 -7.85 16.43
CA SER A 98 -6.43 -7.02 17.21
C SER A 98 -6.77 -5.70 16.52
N ILE A 99 -5.82 -5.07 15.82
CA ILE A 99 -6.00 -3.73 15.22
C ILE A 99 -6.51 -3.81 13.78
N PHE A 100 -5.87 -4.62 12.93
CA PHE A 100 -6.10 -4.54 11.49
C PHE A 100 -7.47 -5.01 10.99
N PRO A 101 -8.25 -5.89 11.64
CA PRO A 101 -9.60 -6.17 11.16
C PRO A 101 -10.49 -4.93 11.16
N SER A 102 -10.37 -4.09 12.19
CA SER A 102 -11.10 -2.82 12.29
C SER A 102 -10.63 -1.80 11.25
N VAL A 103 -9.32 -1.67 11.06
CA VAL A 103 -8.73 -0.75 10.07
C VAL A 103 -9.06 -1.20 8.64
N LEU A 104 -9.06 -2.50 8.38
CA LEU A 104 -9.47 -3.08 7.11
C LEU A 104 -10.95 -2.84 6.85
N GLY A 105 -11.82 -3.02 7.86
CA GLY A 105 -13.23 -2.67 7.77
C GLY A 105 -13.46 -1.19 7.44
N PHE A 106 -12.72 -0.29 8.09
CA PHE A 106 -12.70 1.13 7.74
C PHE A 106 -12.26 1.36 6.28
N GLY A 107 -11.15 0.75 5.86
CA GLY A 107 -10.64 0.88 4.50
C GLY A 107 -11.63 0.39 3.44
N ILE A 108 -12.35 -0.72 3.71
CA ILE A 108 -13.40 -1.22 2.82
C ILE A 108 -14.58 -0.25 2.76
N GLY A 109 -15.04 0.26 3.91
CA GLY A 109 -16.14 1.23 3.95
C GLY A 109 -15.82 2.50 3.17
N VAL A 110 -14.59 3.00 3.35
CA VAL A 110 -14.04 4.09 2.56
C VAL A 110 -13.99 3.77 1.06
N TYR A 111 -13.49 2.58 0.71
CA TYR A 111 -13.37 2.17 -0.68
C TYR A 111 -14.74 2.06 -1.36
N ALA A 112 -15.78 1.63 -0.62
CA ALA A 112 -17.15 1.64 -1.09
C ALA A 112 -17.68 3.06 -1.37
N LEU A 113 -17.30 4.05 -0.57
CA LEU A 113 -17.69 5.46 -0.79
C LEU A 113 -17.12 6.01 -2.10
N VAL A 114 -15.99 5.51 -2.59
CA VAL A 114 -15.45 5.92 -3.89
C VAL A 114 -16.39 5.54 -5.04
N PHE A 115 -17.09 4.40 -4.95
CA PHE A 115 -18.11 4.04 -5.95
C PHE A 115 -19.38 4.88 -5.85
N ALA A 116 -19.61 5.54 -4.71
CA ALA A 116 -20.71 6.48 -4.51
C ALA A 116 -20.36 7.91 -4.96
N ILE A 117 -19.15 8.17 -5.45
CA ILE A 117 -18.75 9.49 -5.94
C ILE A 117 -19.53 9.82 -7.23
N PRO A 118 -20.13 11.02 -7.32
CA PRO A 118 -20.84 11.44 -8.52
C PRO A 118 -19.92 11.55 -9.74
N GLU A 119 -20.44 11.22 -10.93
CA GLU A 119 -19.68 11.24 -12.20
C GLU A 119 -19.02 12.59 -12.51
N ARG A 120 -19.61 13.70 -12.02
CA ARG A 120 -19.06 15.04 -12.17
C ARG A 120 -17.71 15.21 -11.48
N LEU A 121 -17.59 14.79 -10.22
CA LEU A 121 -16.33 14.86 -9.48
C LEU A 121 -15.26 13.96 -10.12
N VAL A 122 -15.67 12.79 -10.65
CA VAL A 122 -14.77 11.91 -11.42
C VAL A 122 -14.23 12.62 -12.66
N ARG A 123 -15.08 13.33 -13.41
CA ARG A 123 -14.66 14.11 -14.59
C ARG A 123 -13.73 15.26 -14.23
N ASP A 124 -14.03 16.01 -13.19
CA ASP A 124 -13.20 17.13 -12.73
C ASP A 124 -11.82 16.64 -12.28
N LEU A 125 -11.75 15.50 -11.59
CA LEU A 125 -10.50 14.85 -11.23
C LEU A 125 -9.70 14.37 -12.46
N ASP A 126 -10.35 13.84 -13.48
CA ASP A 126 -9.70 13.44 -14.73
C ASP A 126 -9.15 14.65 -15.48
N GLU A 127 -9.88 15.77 -15.49
CA GLU A 127 -9.45 17.03 -16.11
C GLU A 127 -8.25 17.65 -15.38
N ILE A 128 -8.25 17.65 -14.04
CA ILE A 128 -7.10 18.09 -13.23
C ILE A 128 -5.88 17.21 -13.48
N LEU A 129 -6.08 15.89 -13.57
CA LEU A 129 -4.99 14.96 -13.89
C LEU A 129 -4.44 15.22 -15.28
N SER A 130 -5.31 15.43 -16.26
CA SER A 130 -4.96 15.71 -17.65
C SER A 130 -4.16 17.01 -17.77
N LYS A 131 -4.61 18.09 -17.11
CA LYS A 131 -3.87 19.37 -17.02
C LYS A 131 -2.52 19.21 -16.34
N SER A 132 -2.42 18.37 -15.32
CA SER A 132 -1.14 18.07 -14.64
C SER A 132 -0.17 17.28 -15.53
N ILE A 133 -0.71 16.48 -16.46
CA ILE A 133 0.10 15.77 -17.46
C ILE A 133 0.59 16.74 -18.54
N GLU A 134 -0.29 17.61 -19.03
CA GLU A 134 0.06 18.66 -20.02
C GLU A 134 1.09 19.65 -19.48
N ASN A 135 0.97 20.05 -18.22
CA ASN A 135 1.92 20.95 -17.55
C ASN A 135 3.24 20.28 -17.15
N GLY A 136 3.45 19.00 -17.49
CA GLY A 136 4.68 18.25 -17.25
C GLY A 136 4.97 17.91 -15.78
N THR A 137 4.08 18.26 -14.84
CA THR A 137 4.23 17.94 -13.41
C THR A 137 3.98 16.46 -13.14
N ARG A 138 3.23 15.77 -14.01
CA ARG A 138 2.98 14.33 -13.94
C ARG A 138 3.23 13.66 -15.30
N LYS A 139 3.99 12.57 -15.35
CA LYS A 139 4.26 11.91 -16.64
C LYS A 139 3.07 11.11 -17.19
N ARG A 140 2.24 10.51 -16.31
CA ARG A 140 1.10 9.61 -16.63
C ARG A 140 0.12 9.49 -15.44
N GLY A 141 -1.13 9.09 -15.72
CA GLY A 141 -2.16 8.73 -14.74
C GLY A 141 -3.58 8.82 -15.31
N SER A 142 -4.55 8.19 -14.67
CA SER A 142 -5.99 8.34 -14.92
C SER A 142 -6.73 8.29 -13.58
N VAL A 143 -8.02 8.65 -13.50
CA VAL A 143 -8.82 8.52 -12.26
C VAL A 143 -8.84 7.10 -11.70
N LEU A 144 -8.52 6.08 -12.52
CA LEU A 144 -8.24 4.71 -12.06
C LEU A 144 -7.11 4.63 -11.01
N VAL A 145 -6.30 5.67 -10.86
CA VAL A 145 -5.31 5.80 -9.79
C VAL A 145 -5.95 5.75 -8.42
N LEU A 146 -7.16 6.30 -8.25
CA LEU A 146 -7.86 6.29 -6.97
C LEU A 146 -8.19 4.87 -6.52
N ASN A 147 -8.59 4.02 -7.48
CA ASN A 147 -8.84 2.61 -7.21
C ASN A 147 -7.55 1.88 -6.81
N ALA A 148 -6.44 2.20 -7.47
CA ALA A 148 -5.14 1.60 -7.17
C ALA A 148 -4.58 2.05 -5.81
N ASP A 149 -4.69 3.35 -5.51
CA ASP A 149 -4.18 3.98 -4.30
C ASP A 149 -4.96 3.56 -3.04
N LEU A 150 -6.20 3.08 -3.19
CA LEU A 150 -6.99 2.49 -2.10
C LEU A 150 -6.88 0.97 -2.05
N GLY A 151 -6.89 0.30 -3.20
CA GLY A 151 -6.82 -1.16 -3.28
C GLY A 151 -5.48 -1.73 -2.81
N TYR A 152 -4.37 -1.03 -3.06
CA TYR A 152 -3.05 -1.49 -2.63
C TYR A 152 -2.90 -1.54 -1.09
N PRO A 153 -3.17 -0.46 -0.34
CA PRO A 153 -3.13 -0.51 1.12
C PRO A 153 -4.04 -1.57 1.75
N LEU A 154 -5.22 -1.79 1.18
CA LEU A 154 -6.13 -2.87 1.61
C LEU A 154 -5.46 -4.24 1.48
N MET A 155 -4.83 -4.51 0.34
CA MET A 155 -4.07 -5.75 0.12
C MET A 155 -2.92 -5.90 1.12
N VAL A 156 -2.18 -4.82 1.39
CA VAL A 156 -1.11 -4.80 2.39
C VAL A 156 -1.63 -5.21 3.77
N MET A 157 -2.78 -4.69 4.20
CA MET A 157 -3.38 -5.05 5.49
C MET A 157 -3.78 -6.53 5.54
N VAL A 158 -4.29 -7.10 4.46
CA VAL A 158 -4.59 -8.54 4.37
C VAL A 158 -3.30 -9.36 4.51
N PHE A 159 -2.21 -8.96 3.85
CA PHE A 159 -0.92 -9.65 3.99
C PHE A 159 -0.35 -9.50 5.40
N ALA A 160 -0.45 -8.32 6.01
CA ALA A 160 -0.02 -8.11 7.39
C ALA A 160 -0.80 -9.02 8.35
N LEU A 161 -2.13 -9.12 8.19
CA LEU A 161 -2.97 -10.05 8.95
C LEU A 161 -2.54 -11.51 8.79
N ALA A 162 -2.28 -11.96 7.56
CA ALA A 162 -1.80 -13.32 7.31
C ALA A 162 -0.47 -13.60 8.04
N ILE A 163 0.49 -12.67 7.97
CA ILE A 163 1.76 -12.77 8.71
C ILE A 163 1.50 -12.74 10.23
N GLY A 164 0.58 -11.92 10.72
CA GLY A 164 0.21 -11.85 12.12
C GLY A 164 -0.38 -13.16 12.66
N VAL A 165 -1.26 -13.80 11.88
CA VAL A 165 -1.84 -15.12 12.19
C VAL A 165 -0.74 -16.18 12.22
N LEU A 166 0.16 -16.19 11.23
CA LEU A 166 1.29 -17.12 11.19
C LEU A 166 2.24 -16.91 12.38
N GLN A 167 2.48 -15.66 12.78
CA GLN A 167 3.31 -15.37 13.95
C GLN A 167 2.63 -15.81 15.24
N GLN A 168 1.31 -15.67 15.40
CA GLN A 168 0.59 -16.22 16.56
C GLN A 168 0.63 -17.75 16.60
N ALA A 169 0.57 -18.41 15.44
CA ALA A 169 0.68 -19.87 15.36
C ALA A 169 2.11 -20.37 15.70
N LEU A 170 3.14 -19.59 15.35
CA LEU A 170 4.55 -19.93 15.57
C LEU A 170 5.30 -18.81 16.32
N PRO A 171 4.93 -18.53 17.59
CA PRO A 171 5.33 -17.30 18.29
C PRO A 171 6.82 -17.20 18.59
N LYS A 172 7.53 -18.34 18.65
CA LYS A 172 8.95 -18.41 18.99
C LYS A 172 9.89 -18.25 17.79
N THR A 173 9.36 -18.07 16.58
CA THR A 173 10.18 -18.02 15.37
C THR A 173 10.72 -16.60 15.12
N PRO A 174 12.04 -16.37 15.18
CA PRO A 174 12.60 -15.02 15.17
C PRO A 174 12.41 -14.29 13.84
N TRP A 175 12.48 -15.00 12.71
CA TRP A 175 12.18 -14.43 11.39
C TRP A 175 10.73 -13.97 11.25
N LEU A 176 9.78 -14.68 11.90
CA LEU A 176 8.36 -14.28 11.92
C LEU A 176 8.12 -13.08 12.82
N ILE A 177 8.91 -12.88 13.88
CA ILE A 177 8.84 -11.69 14.73
C ILE A 177 9.31 -10.46 13.94
N ILE A 178 10.46 -10.55 13.27
CA ILE A 178 10.99 -9.45 12.43
C ILE A 178 10.02 -9.14 11.28
N GLY A 179 9.60 -10.18 10.54
CA GLY A 179 8.63 -10.04 9.45
C GLY A 179 7.28 -9.51 9.92
N GLY A 180 6.83 -9.91 11.11
CA GLY A 180 5.59 -9.44 11.73
C GLY A 180 5.63 -7.95 12.06
N TRP A 181 6.72 -7.47 12.69
CA TRP A 181 6.89 -6.05 12.98
C TRP A 181 7.01 -5.21 11.71
N PHE A 182 7.79 -5.70 10.74
CA PHE A 182 7.89 -5.03 9.44
C PHE A 182 6.53 -4.92 8.77
N ALA A 183 5.78 -6.02 8.69
CA ALA A 183 4.45 -6.05 8.08
C ALA A 183 3.46 -5.14 8.83
N PHE A 184 3.52 -5.11 10.16
CA PHE A 184 2.71 -4.23 11.01
C PHE A 184 2.96 -2.75 10.69
N TRP A 185 4.21 -2.29 10.73
CA TRP A 185 4.54 -0.90 10.45
C TRP A 185 4.29 -0.51 9.01
N TYR A 186 4.55 -1.43 8.07
CA TYR A 186 4.28 -1.21 6.66
C TYR A 186 2.78 -1.05 6.38
N ALA A 187 1.94 -1.84 7.06
CA ALA A 187 0.49 -1.70 6.97
C ALA A 187 -0.02 -0.39 7.59
N ILE A 188 0.52 0.04 8.74
CA ILE A 188 0.20 1.37 9.31
C ILE A 188 0.58 2.50 8.33
N ALA A 189 1.79 2.45 7.76
CA ALA A 189 2.23 3.46 6.79
C ALA A 189 1.28 3.50 5.57
N SER A 190 0.84 2.34 5.10
CA SER A 190 -0.12 2.23 4.00
C SER A 190 -1.52 2.75 4.38
N THR A 191 -1.97 2.57 5.62
CA THR A 191 -3.21 3.17 6.12
C THR A 191 -3.16 4.70 6.11
N VAL A 192 -2.01 5.29 6.47
CA VAL A 192 -1.83 6.76 6.38
C VAL A 192 -1.95 7.25 4.95
N GLU A 193 -1.48 6.47 3.96
CA GLU A 193 -1.69 6.79 2.54
C GLU A 193 -3.17 6.82 2.16
N ILE A 194 -3.97 5.83 2.60
CA ILE A 194 -5.45 5.84 2.41
C ILE A 194 -6.04 7.13 2.98
N ILE A 195 -5.71 7.46 4.24
CA ILE A 195 -6.25 8.65 4.91
C ILE A 195 -5.87 9.92 4.13
N GLY A 196 -4.62 10.02 3.66
CA GLY A 196 -4.17 11.15 2.85
C GLY A 196 -4.93 11.30 1.53
N VAL A 197 -5.20 10.18 0.84
CA VAL A 197 -6.00 10.17 -0.39
C VAL A 197 -7.43 10.64 -0.13
N LEU A 198 -8.04 10.17 0.96
CA LEU A 198 -9.40 10.61 1.33
C LEU A 198 -9.48 12.07 1.73
N PHE A 199 -8.48 12.55 2.45
CA PHE A 199 -8.41 13.95 2.83
C PHE A 199 -8.39 14.84 1.59
N GLN A 200 -7.56 14.50 0.59
CA GLN A 200 -7.53 15.21 -0.69
C GLN A 200 -8.86 15.13 -1.44
N LEU A 201 -9.51 13.96 -1.47
CA LEU A 201 -10.83 13.83 -2.09
C LEU A 201 -11.90 14.66 -1.38
N GLY A 202 -11.88 14.67 -0.05
CA GLY A 202 -12.80 15.45 0.77
C GLY A 202 -12.65 16.94 0.50
N ASP A 203 -11.42 17.44 0.44
CA ASP A 203 -11.13 18.85 0.10
C ASP A 203 -11.71 19.22 -1.27
N HIS A 204 -11.49 18.40 -2.29
CA HIS A 204 -12.03 18.64 -3.64
C HIS A 204 -13.56 18.61 -3.66
N ALA A 205 -14.19 17.66 -2.98
CA ALA A 205 -15.65 17.57 -2.90
C ALA A 205 -16.28 18.76 -2.15
N VAL A 206 -15.61 19.29 -1.13
CA VAL A 206 -16.06 20.48 -0.39
C VAL A 206 -15.89 21.75 -1.24
N LEU A 207 -14.79 21.87 -1.98
CA LEU A 207 -14.56 23.00 -2.89
C LEU A 207 -15.61 23.03 -4.02
N GLU A 208 -15.97 21.87 -4.59
CA GLU A 208 -17.04 21.78 -5.58
C GLU A 208 -18.38 22.28 -5.00
N LYS A 209 -18.77 21.80 -3.81
CA LYS A 209 -20.01 22.24 -3.14
C LYS A 209 -20.04 23.72 -2.80
N ARG A 210 -18.88 24.34 -2.57
CA ARG A 210 -18.77 25.80 -2.36
C ARG A 210 -18.85 26.58 -3.67
N GLY A 211 -18.22 26.10 -4.74
CA GLY A 211 -18.27 26.70 -6.07
C GLY A 211 -19.62 26.52 -6.78
N SER A 212 -20.44 25.57 -6.34
CA SER A 212 -21.78 25.30 -6.89
C SER A 212 -22.93 26.02 -6.19
N LYS A 213 -22.67 26.97 -5.27
CA LYS A 213 -23.74 27.84 -4.76
C LYS A 213 -24.21 28.72 -5.92
N PRO A 214 -25.49 28.65 -6.36
CA PRO A 214 -26.05 29.70 -7.17
C PRO A 214 -26.04 30.97 -6.31
N GLU A 215 -25.57 32.08 -6.88
CA GLU A 215 -25.92 33.39 -6.38
C GLU A 215 -27.45 33.44 -6.30
N ALA A 216 -27.95 33.64 -5.08
CA ALA A 216 -29.37 33.84 -4.81
C ALA A 216 -29.76 35.29 -5.13
#